data_AF-A0A847K6S6-F1
#
_entry.id   AF-A0A847K6S6-F1
#
_cell.length_a   1.000
_cell.length_b   1.000
_cell.length_c   1.000
_cell.angle_alpha   90.00
_cell.angle_beta   90.00
_cell.angle_gamma   90.00
#
_symmetry.space_group_name_H-M   'P 1'
#
loop_
_entity.id
_entity.type
_entity.pdbx_description
1 polymer ?
#
loop_
_entity_poly.entity_id
_entity_poly.type
_entity_poly.pdbx_seq_one_letter_code
_entity_poly.pdbx_strand_id
1 'polypeptide(L)'
;MEMRKTERNMSGRKLGSLLSLAGVLVLIIALFAVVMTAMGTRLDNQDPSAKDPSPAEVERQTLAQTVARIEVLAGERSAELWTAVPLVDASAQWNSVLGDVWVPWPDGPPEGYENPEINVTPSEISDTALITELYELSEALIAAEELDPQLATSMAASARIYAYHLSVETGAGTANGDDICGSVNYAALGALTADESSLEIAETARQYFEFVAANTDPGNRFNEVARGEAVVNLVDAILEQGVADIRPTLVMLPEDPLFTGYQMLADHLIVLADDADAEQRRAIVSFMCTISTPGDAALDVYPTAFPGITAEEFTD
;
A
#
# COMPACT_ATOMS: atom_id res chain seq x y z
N MET A 1 -101.65 -1.93 -15.08
CA MET A 1 -100.49 -1.89 -16.01
C MET A 1 -99.26 -1.76 -15.15
N GLU A 2 -98.39 -2.76 -15.27
CA GLU A 2 -97.26 -3.05 -14.40
C GLU A 2 -96.11 -2.02 -14.45
N MET A 3 -95.19 -2.22 -13.50
CA MET A 3 -93.79 -1.77 -13.40
C MET A 3 -93.55 -0.54 -12.51
N ARG A 4 -92.64 -0.55 -11.54
CA ARG A 4 -91.75 -1.59 -10.98
C ARG A 4 -91.23 -1.08 -9.63
N LYS A 5 -91.08 -2.01 -8.69
CA LYS A 5 -90.42 -1.90 -7.38
C LYS A 5 -88.93 -1.57 -7.53
N THR A 6 -88.36 -0.62 -6.78
CA THR A 6 -87.00 -0.77 -6.22
C THR A 6 -86.76 0.18 -5.05
N GLU A 7 -86.89 -0.33 -3.83
CA GLU A 7 -86.07 0.13 -2.70
C GLU A 7 -84.61 -0.22 -3.01
N ARG A 8 -83.68 0.73 -2.83
CA ARG A 8 -82.28 0.38 -2.60
C ARG A 8 -81.60 1.43 -1.72
N ASN A 9 -81.35 1.03 -0.49
CA ASN A 9 -80.52 1.67 0.53
C ASN A 9 -79.37 2.50 -0.03
N MET A 10 -79.44 3.83 0.13
CA MET A 10 -78.36 4.78 -0.19
C MET A 10 -77.67 5.37 1.06
N SER A 11 -77.61 4.64 2.18
CA SER A 11 -76.90 5.12 3.38
C SER A 11 -75.47 4.57 3.53
N GLY A 12 -75.06 3.55 2.76
CA GLY A 12 -73.76 2.88 2.93
C GLY A 12 -72.60 3.37 2.05
N ARG A 13 -72.87 4.19 1.02
CA ARG A 13 -71.84 4.55 0.00
C ARG A 13 -71.05 5.84 0.31
N LYS A 14 -71.57 6.75 1.14
CA LYS A 14 -70.87 8.02 1.43
C LYS A 14 -69.83 7.92 2.56
N LEU A 15 -69.98 6.98 3.52
CA LEU A 15 -68.95 6.75 4.53
C LEU A 15 -67.71 6.01 3.98
N GLY A 16 -67.90 5.06 3.05
CA GLY A 16 -66.78 4.32 2.44
C GLY A 16 -65.84 5.19 1.62
N SER A 17 -66.35 6.25 0.99
CA SER A 17 -65.56 7.14 0.12
C SER A 17 -64.68 8.15 0.89
N LEU A 18 -65.09 8.57 2.09
CA LEU A 18 -64.26 9.45 2.93
C LEU A 18 -63.18 8.64 3.68
N LEU A 19 -63.50 7.42 4.11
CA LEU A 19 -62.53 6.48 4.69
C LEU A 19 -61.49 6.01 3.67
N SER A 20 -61.85 5.81 2.39
CA SER A 20 -60.86 5.46 1.36
C SER A 20 -59.94 6.63 1.01
N LEU A 21 -60.42 7.87 1.08
CA LEU A 21 -59.62 9.05 0.77
C LEU A 21 -58.65 9.38 1.92
N ALA A 22 -59.09 9.24 3.17
CA ALA A 22 -58.22 9.32 4.34
C ALA A 22 -57.20 8.17 4.38
N GLY A 23 -57.61 6.95 4.03
CA GLY A 23 -56.73 5.78 3.95
C GLY A 23 -55.63 5.94 2.89
N VAL A 24 -55.97 6.45 1.70
CA VAL A 24 -55.00 6.71 0.62
C VAL A 24 -54.02 7.82 1.01
N LEU A 25 -54.48 8.87 1.70
CA LEU A 25 -53.61 9.97 2.12
C LEU A 25 -52.58 9.53 3.16
N VAL A 26 -53.00 8.71 4.14
CA VAL A 26 -52.08 8.10 5.13
C VAL A 26 -51.08 7.17 4.45
N LEU A 27 -51.51 6.41 3.44
CA LEU A 27 -50.64 5.52 2.68
C LEU A 27 -49.61 6.29 1.85
N ILE A 28 -49.98 7.44 1.27
CA ILE A 28 -49.04 8.32 0.54
C ILE A 28 -48.04 8.96 1.49
N ILE A 29 -48.48 9.43 2.67
CA ILE A 29 -47.58 10.00 3.69
C ILE A 29 -46.63 8.94 4.24
N ALA A 30 -47.11 7.72 4.48
CA ALA A 30 -46.26 6.61 4.91
C ALA A 30 -45.26 6.19 3.83
N LEU A 31 -45.68 6.16 2.55
CA LEU A 31 -44.78 5.87 1.44
C LEU A 31 -43.74 6.98 1.25
N PHE A 32 -44.13 8.24 1.40
CA PHE A 32 -43.21 9.38 1.40
C PHE A 32 -42.23 9.30 2.56
N ALA A 33 -42.67 8.99 3.78
CA ALA A 33 -41.80 8.80 4.93
C ALA A 33 -40.81 7.64 4.72
N VAL A 34 -41.25 6.51 4.16
CA VAL A 34 -40.37 5.36 3.86
C VAL A 34 -39.35 5.70 2.76
N VAL A 35 -39.76 6.42 1.71
CA VAL A 35 -38.84 6.92 0.66
C VAL A 35 -37.85 7.93 1.24
N MET A 36 -38.29 8.84 2.09
CA MET A 36 -37.44 9.82 2.79
C MET A 36 -36.45 9.15 3.76
N THR A 37 -36.82 8.02 4.38
CA THR A 37 -35.94 7.23 5.24
C THR A 37 -34.94 6.41 4.42
N ALA A 38 -35.38 5.84 3.28
CA ALA A 38 -34.52 5.10 2.36
C ALA A 38 -33.57 5.99 1.55
N MET A 39 -33.93 7.25 1.30
CA MET A 39 -33.09 8.26 0.66
C MET A 39 -32.25 9.06 1.68
N GLY A 40 -32.22 8.66 2.95
CA GLY A 40 -31.34 9.26 3.95
C GLY A 40 -31.61 10.75 4.20
N THR A 41 -32.87 11.19 4.21
CA THR A 41 -33.19 12.58 4.57
C THR A 41 -32.99 12.80 6.07
N ARG A 42 -31.74 13.05 6.45
CA ARG A 42 -31.39 13.67 7.71
C ARG A 42 -31.99 15.09 7.70
N LEU A 43 -33.12 15.26 8.38
CA LEU A 43 -33.77 16.55 8.63
C LEU A 43 -33.17 17.28 9.85
N ASP A 44 -31.96 16.91 10.25
CA ASP A 44 -31.17 17.70 11.17
C ASP A 44 -30.33 18.63 10.32
N ASN A 45 -30.32 19.93 10.65
CA ASN A 45 -29.26 20.86 10.26
C ASN A 45 -27.93 20.34 10.83
N GLN A 46 -27.40 19.25 10.27
CA GLN A 46 -26.03 18.86 10.48
C GLN A 46 -25.21 19.92 9.77
N ASP A 47 -24.38 20.60 10.55
CA ASP A 47 -23.30 21.40 10.01
C ASP A 47 -22.65 20.62 8.85
N PRO A 48 -22.69 21.14 7.61
CA PRO A 48 -22.02 20.53 6.48
C PRO A 48 -20.51 20.44 6.67
N SER A 49 -19.93 21.04 7.72
CA SER A 49 -18.53 20.83 8.06
C SER A 49 -18.22 19.34 8.13
N ALA A 50 -17.38 18.86 7.22
CA ALA A 50 -16.80 17.53 7.35
C ALA A 50 -16.18 17.42 8.75
N LYS A 51 -16.34 16.28 9.40
CA LYS A 51 -15.65 16.03 10.68
C LYS A 51 -14.14 16.18 10.45
N ASP A 52 -13.44 16.82 11.39
CA ASP A 52 -11.99 16.90 11.32
C ASP A 52 -11.39 15.48 11.18
N PRO A 53 -10.47 15.27 10.23
CA PRO A 53 -9.84 13.97 10.03
C PRO A 53 -9.01 13.60 11.26
N SER A 54 -9.05 12.32 11.62
CA SER A 54 -8.14 11.73 12.60
C SER A 54 -6.68 11.78 12.09
N PRO A 55 -5.68 11.69 12.99
CA PRO A 55 -4.27 11.60 12.58
C PRO A 55 -4.01 10.49 11.55
N ALA A 56 -4.59 9.30 11.75
CA ALA A 56 -4.51 8.19 10.80
C ALA A 56 -5.10 8.51 9.42
N GLU A 57 -6.22 9.25 9.36
CA GLU A 57 -6.79 9.70 8.08
C GLU A 57 -5.89 10.75 7.41
N VAL A 58 -5.26 11.66 8.16
CA VAL A 58 -4.31 12.64 7.62
C VAL A 58 -3.05 11.96 7.08
N GLU A 59 -2.48 11.01 7.83
CA GLU A 59 -1.29 10.26 7.42
C GLU A 59 -1.55 9.47 6.14
N ARG A 60 -2.61 8.64 6.11
CA ARG A 60 -3.01 7.88 4.92
C ARG A 60 -3.27 8.78 3.71
N GLN A 61 -4.01 9.87 3.91
CA GLN A 61 -4.31 10.83 2.84
C GLN A 61 -3.04 11.52 2.29
N THR A 62 -2.05 11.76 3.14
CA THR A 62 -0.76 12.36 2.72
C THR A 62 0.03 11.36 1.88
N LEU A 63 0.09 10.09 2.30
CA LEU A 63 0.75 9.03 1.57
C LEU A 63 0.06 8.75 0.23
N ALA A 64 -1.28 8.68 0.20
CA ALA A 64 -2.06 8.47 -1.02
C ALA A 64 -1.81 9.59 -2.05
N GLN A 65 -1.71 10.84 -1.61
CA GLN A 65 -1.37 11.96 -2.50
C GLN A 65 0.02 11.81 -3.12
N THR A 66 1.01 11.36 -2.34
CA THR A 66 2.37 11.08 -2.86
C THR A 66 2.35 9.93 -3.85
N VAL A 67 1.64 8.85 -3.55
CA VAL A 67 1.46 7.71 -4.48
C VAL A 67 0.79 8.15 -5.78
N ALA A 68 -0.23 8.99 -5.71
CA ALA A 68 -0.88 9.53 -6.92
C ALA A 68 0.06 10.40 -7.78
N ARG A 69 0.96 11.18 -7.16
CA ARG A 69 2.02 11.89 -7.91
C ARG A 69 2.99 10.92 -8.58
N ILE A 70 3.38 9.85 -7.89
CA ILE A 70 4.22 8.78 -8.45
C ILE A 70 3.53 8.10 -9.62
N GLU A 71 2.23 7.80 -9.53
CA GLU A 71 1.46 7.17 -10.61
C GLU A 71 1.46 8.06 -11.88
N VAL A 72 1.24 9.37 -11.72
CA VAL A 72 1.31 10.33 -12.83
C VAL A 72 2.72 10.36 -13.43
N LEU A 73 3.76 10.46 -12.60
CA LEU A 73 5.15 10.49 -13.06
C LEU A 73 5.55 9.19 -13.76
N ALA A 74 5.20 8.04 -13.19
CA ALA A 74 5.46 6.73 -13.78
C ALA A 74 4.71 6.56 -15.11
N GLY A 75 3.46 7.01 -15.20
CA GLY A 75 2.66 7.01 -16.42
C GLY A 75 3.34 7.78 -17.55
N GLU A 76 3.77 9.02 -17.28
CA GLU A 76 4.49 9.86 -18.24
C GLU A 76 5.84 9.27 -18.68
N ARG A 77 6.47 8.44 -17.83
CA ARG A 77 7.79 7.85 -18.08
C ARG A 77 7.74 6.43 -18.66
N SER A 78 6.60 5.76 -18.57
CA SER A 78 6.41 4.35 -18.96
C SER A 78 6.69 4.04 -20.44
N ALA A 79 6.62 5.04 -21.32
CA ALA A 79 6.95 4.88 -22.73
C ALA A 79 8.47 4.83 -23.00
N GLU A 80 9.27 5.39 -22.09
CA GLU A 80 10.73 5.57 -22.25
C GLU A 80 11.53 4.69 -21.29
N LEU A 81 11.00 4.42 -20.09
CA LEU A 81 11.69 3.72 -19.02
C LEU A 81 11.04 2.36 -18.74
N TRP A 82 11.85 1.30 -18.78
CA TRP A 82 11.37 -0.06 -18.52
C TRP A 82 10.96 -0.25 -17.06
N THR A 83 11.65 0.42 -16.11
CA THR A 83 11.32 0.36 -14.68
C THR A 83 9.99 1.07 -14.37
N ALA A 84 9.62 2.08 -15.18
CA ALA A 84 8.39 2.84 -14.96
C ALA A 84 7.11 2.06 -15.32
N VAL A 85 7.20 1.07 -16.21
CA VAL A 85 6.05 0.23 -16.61
C VAL A 85 5.42 -0.52 -15.43
N PRO A 86 6.16 -1.40 -14.71
CA PRO A 86 5.60 -2.09 -13.53
C PRO A 86 5.31 -1.13 -12.36
N LEU A 87 5.96 0.04 -12.32
CA LEU A 87 5.70 1.04 -11.28
C LEU A 87 4.28 1.65 -11.39
N VAL A 88 3.72 1.77 -12.60
CA VAL A 88 2.33 2.20 -12.76
C VAL A 88 1.39 1.25 -12.01
N ASP A 89 1.52 -0.06 -12.22
CA ASP A 89 0.70 -1.07 -11.56
C ASP A 89 0.95 -1.14 -10.04
N ALA A 90 2.21 -0.96 -9.61
CA ALA A 90 2.56 -0.92 -8.19
C ALA A 90 1.95 0.30 -7.49
N SER A 91 2.05 1.49 -8.10
CA SER A 91 1.48 2.72 -7.55
C SER A 91 -0.04 2.67 -7.45
N ALA A 92 -0.73 2.09 -8.44
CA ALA A 92 -2.17 1.88 -8.36
C ALA A 92 -2.56 0.94 -7.20
N GLN A 93 -1.79 -0.13 -6.96
CA GLN A 93 -2.01 -1.03 -5.83
C GLN A 93 -1.76 -0.35 -4.49
N TRP A 94 -0.67 0.42 -4.38
CA TRP A 94 -0.37 1.23 -3.19
C TRP A 94 -1.49 2.23 -2.88
N ASN A 95 -2.06 2.86 -3.89
CA ASN A 95 -3.15 3.80 -3.70
C ASN A 95 -4.42 3.08 -3.17
N SER A 96 -4.73 1.92 -3.74
CA SER A 96 -5.85 1.08 -3.31
C SER A 96 -5.73 0.63 -1.85
N VAL A 97 -4.56 0.15 -1.41
CA VAL A 97 -4.36 -0.26 -0.01
C VAL A 97 -4.38 0.92 0.97
N LEU A 98 -4.04 2.13 0.52
CA LEU A 98 -4.15 3.35 1.32
C LEU A 98 -5.58 3.94 1.35
N GLY A 99 -6.51 3.39 0.55
CA GLY A 99 -7.91 3.82 0.49
C GLY A 99 -8.18 4.95 -0.51
N ASP A 100 -7.31 5.13 -1.50
CA ASP A 100 -7.31 6.21 -2.50
C ASP A 100 -7.21 7.63 -1.90
N VAL A 101 -7.05 8.62 -2.77
CA VAL A 101 -7.12 10.03 -2.37
C VAL A 101 -8.58 10.42 -2.12
N TRP A 102 -8.91 10.66 -0.87
CA TRP A 102 -10.27 11.03 -0.45
C TRP A 102 -10.60 12.50 -0.78
N VAL A 103 -11.84 12.73 -1.23
CA VAL A 103 -12.41 14.06 -1.49
C VAL A 103 -13.80 14.15 -0.86
N PRO A 104 -14.09 15.12 0.04
CA PRO A 104 -15.38 15.19 0.73
C PRO A 104 -16.56 15.39 -0.23
N TRP A 105 -16.39 16.27 -1.22
CA TRP A 105 -17.42 16.56 -2.23
C TRP A 105 -16.85 16.43 -3.64
N PRO A 106 -16.82 15.22 -4.23
CA PRO A 106 -16.22 14.98 -5.54
C PRO A 106 -16.94 15.73 -6.68
N ASP A 107 -18.25 15.93 -6.56
CA ASP A 107 -19.06 16.69 -7.52
C ASP A 107 -19.05 18.21 -7.26
N GLY A 108 -18.32 18.66 -6.23
CA GLY A 108 -18.20 20.06 -5.82
C GLY A 108 -18.83 20.35 -4.45
N PRO A 109 -18.21 21.24 -3.66
CA PRO A 109 -18.65 21.53 -2.29
C PRO A 109 -20.00 22.26 -2.27
N PRO A 110 -20.78 22.13 -1.18
CA PRO A 110 -21.95 22.97 -0.92
C PRO A 110 -21.59 24.46 -0.89
N GLU A 111 -22.58 25.32 -1.13
CA GLU A 111 -22.39 26.77 -1.09
C GLU A 111 -21.78 27.22 0.25
N GLY A 112 -20.66 27.95 0.18
CA GLY A 112 -19.93 28.43 1.36
C GLY A 112 -18.88 27.47 1.93
N TYR A 113 -18.68 26.30 1.31
CA TYR A 113 -17.64 25.32 1.68
C TYR A 113 -16.63 25.14 0.54
N GLU A 114 -15.42 24.69 0.89
CA GLU A 114 -14.37 24.31 -0.05
C GLU A 114 -13.88 22.89 0.28
N ASN A 115 -13.50 22.13 -0.75
CA ASN A 115 -12.75 20.89 -0.52
C ASN A 115 -11.34 21.25 0.00
N PRO A 116 -10.72 20.38 0.81
CA PRO A 116 -9.31 20.53 1.15
C PRO A 116 -8.46 20.53 -0.13
N GLU A 117 -7.32 21.22 -0.08
CA GLU A 117 -6.35 21.21 -1.17
C GLU A 117 -5.78 19.79 -1.33
N ILE A 118 -5.74 19.31 -2.58
CA ILE A 118 -5.24 17.99 -2.94
C ILE A 118 -4.03 18.18 -3.85
N ASN A 119 -2.87 17.71 -3.40
CA ASN A 119 -1.61 17.81 -4.09
C ASN A 119 -1.24 16.48 -4.78
N VAL A 120 -1.91 16.20 -5.91
CA VAL A 120 -1.70 14.99 -6.73
C VAL A 120 -1.05 15.30 -8.09
N THR A 121 -0.78 16.57 -8.36
CA THR A 121 -0.10 16.99 -9.59
C THR A 121 1.38 17.23 -9.28
N PRO A 122 2.31 16.49 -9.91
CA PRO A 122 3.74 16.74 -9.75
C PRO A 122 4.11 18.16 -10.19
N SER A 123 5.03 18.81 -9.48
CA SER A 123 5.52 20.15 -9.84
C SER A 123 6.37 20.16 -11.13
N GLU A 124 6.98 19.03 -11.45
CA GLU A 124 7.80 18.80 -12.63
C GLU A 124 7.67 17.35 -13.07
N ILE A 125 7.73 17.10 -14.38
CA ILE A 125 7.81 15.75 -14.95
C ILE A 125 9.27 15.49 -15.33
N SER A 126 10.02 14.78 -14.48
CA SER A 126 11.41 14.37 -14.71
C SER A 126 11.78 13.09 -13.96
N ASP A 127 12.85 12.42 -14.40
CA ASP A 127 13.34 11.19 -13.76
C ASP A 127 13.78 11.47 -12.31
N THR A 128 14.45 12.62 -12.08
CA THR A 128 14.81 13.08 -10.74
C THR A 128 13.59 13.36 -9.87
N ALA A 129 12.51 13.94 -10.42
CA ALA A 129 11.27 14.13 -9.67
C ALA A 129 10.65 12.79 -9.25
N LEU A 130 10.59 11.81 -10.17
CA LEU A 130 10.08 10.47 -9.88
C LEU A 130 10.91 9.75 -8.80
N ILE A 131 12.25 9.77 -8.93
CA ILE A 131 13.17 9.17 -7.95
C ILE A 131 13.01 9.85 -6.58
N THR A 132 12.82 11.18 -6.56
CA THR A 132 12.65 11.94 -5.31
C THR A 132 11.33 11.61 -4.62
N GLU A 133 10.21 11.57 -5.35
CA GLU A 133 8.91 11.21 -4.77
C GLU A 133 8.89 9.77 -4.21
N LEU A 134 9.55 8.82 -4.89
CA LEU A 134 9.71 7.45 -4.39
C LEU A 134 10.56 7.39 -3.10
N TYR A 135 11.64 8.16 -3.05
CA TYR A 135 12.48 8.26 -1.86
C TYR A 135 11.71 8.88 -0.68
N GLU A 136 11.00 9.97 -0.91
CA GLU A 136 10.19 10.66 0.09
C GLU A 136 9.02 9.80 0.57
N LEU A 137 8.36 9.07 -0.32
CA LEU A 137 7.35 8.07 0.04
C LEU A 137 7.94 7.01 0.98
N SER A 138 9.11 6.49 0.64
CA SER A 138 9.80 5.47 1.45
C SER A 138 10.13 5.98 2.86
N GLU A 139 10.68 7.19 2.99
CA GLU A 139 10.95 7.79 4.32
C GLU A 139 9.67 8.08 5.11
N ALA A 140 8.61 8.57 4.45
CA ALA A 140 7.32 8.82 5.09
C ALA A 140 6.69 7.52 5.62
N LEU A 141 6.75 6.44 4.85
CA LEU A 141 6.25 5.11 5.25
C LEU A 141 7.07 4.51 6.40
N ILE A 142 8.40 4.67 6.41
CA ILE A 142 9.25 4.24 7.54
C ILE A 142 8.86 4.97 8.83
N ALA A 143 8.46 6.24 8.72
CA ALA A 143 8.05 7.06 9.85
C ALA A 143 6.56 6.91 10.22
N ALA A 144 5.77 6.17 9.44
CA ALA A 144 4.34 6.05 9.67
C ALA A 144 4.05 5.36 11.01
N GLU A 145 3.12 5.92 11.77
CA GLU A 145 2.71 5.42 13.09
C GLU A 145 1.31 4.79 13.08
N GLU A 146 0.47 5.15 12.11
CA GLU A 146 -0.94 4.74 12.05
C GLU A 146 -1.22 3.68 10.97
N LEU A 147 -0.20 3.29 10.22
CA LEU A 147 -0.25 2.18 9.28
C LEU A 147 0.27 0.88 9.90
N ASP A 148 -0.24 -0.24 9.40
CA ASP A 148 0.32 -1.56 9.66
C ASP A 148 1.84 -1.55 9.34
N PRO A 149 2.72 -1.91 10.30
CA PRO A 149 4.17 -1.80 10.11
C PRO A 149 4.71 -2.67 8.96
N GLN A 150 4.11 -3.83 8.72
CA GLN A 150 4.53 -4.73 7.63
C GLN A 150 4.15 -4.12 6.27
N LEU A 151 2.92 -3.63 6.15
CA LEU A 151 2.43 -2.88 4.99
C LEU A 151 3.33 -1.67 4.70
N ALA A 152 3.56 -0.83 5.71
CA ALA A 152 4.37 0.38 5.55
C ALA A 152 5.81 0.06 5.13
N THR A 153 6.44 -0.92 5.78
CA THR A 153 7.82 -1.32 5.47
C THR A 153 7.93 -1.96 4.08
N SER A 154 6.94 -2.76 3.68
CA SER A 154 6.92 -3.36 2.34
C SER A 154 6.82 -2.33 1.23
N MET A 155 5.92 -1.38 1.37
CA MET A 155 5.77 -0.27 0.44
C MET A 155 7.03 0.61 0.44
N ALA A 156 7.62 0.86 1.61
CA ALA A 156 8.84 1.65 1.73
C ALA A 156 10.04 0.99 1.03
N ALA A 157 10.18 -0.33 1.18
CA ALA A 157 11.21 -1.11 0.52
C ALA A 157 11.01 -1.11 -1.00
N SER A 158 9.79 -1.38 -1.46
CA SER A 158 9.45 -1.40 -2.89
C SER A 158 9.69 -0.03 -3.54
N ALA A 159 9.21 1.06 -2.92
CA ALA A 159 9.46 2.42 -3.40
C ALA A 159 10.97 2.72 -3.52
N ARG A 160 11.79 2.28 -2.54
CA ARG A 160 13.24 2.50 -2.60
C ARG A 160 13.93 1.68 -3.68
N ILE A 161 13.50 0.45 -3.89
CA ILE A 161 14.00 -0.41 -4.96
C ILE A 161 13.67 0.20 -6.33
N TYR A 162 12.44 0.67 -6.54
CA TYR A 162 12.09 1.39 -7.78
C TYR A 162 12.95 2.63 -7.98
N ALA A 163 13.16 3.44 -6.95
CA ALA A 163 14.04 4.61 -7.02
C ALA A 163 15.47 4.22 -7.42
N TYR A 164 16.01 3.14 -6.84
CA TYR A 164 17.35 2.66 -7.13
C TYR A 164 17.46 2.16 -8.58
N HIS A 165 16.50 1.36 -9.04
CA HIS A 165 16.49 0.83 -10.39
C HIS A 165 16.37 1.95 -11.43
N LEU A 166 15.50 2.93 -11.20
CA LEU A 166 15.39 4.13 -12.04
C LEU A 166 16.70 4.91 -12.07
N SER A 167 17.40 5.03 -10.94
CA SER A 167 18.68 5.75 -10.91
C SER A 167 19.76 5.05 -11.74
N VAL A 168 19.77 3.72 -11.75
CA VAL A 168 20.71 2.94 -12.57
C VAL A 168 20.35 3.04 -14.05
N GLU A 169 19.06 2.98 -14.37
CA GLU A 169 18.55 3.05 -15.75
C GLU A 169 18.81 4.43 -16.38
N THR A 170 18.54 5.51 -15.64
CA THR A 170 18.56 6.88 -16.16
C THR A 170 19.89 7.61 -15.89
N GLY A 171 20.66 7.15 -14.90
CA GLY A 171 21.80 7.89 -14.34
C GLY A 171 21.41 9.10 -13.49
N ALA A 172 20.11 9.32 -13.24
CA ALA A 172 19.62 10.38 -12.37
C ALA A 172 19.68 9.96 -10.89
N GLY A 173 19.79 10.94 -9.98
CA GLY A 173 19.67 10.72 -8.54
C GLY A 173 18.48 11.46 -7.95
N THR A 174 18.39 11.48 -6.63
CA THR A 174 17.46 12.37 -5.91
C THR A 174 17.87 13.84 -6.11
N ALA A 175 16.92 14.76 -5.97
CA ALA A 175 17.20 16.20 -6.07
C ALA A 175 18.23 16.69 -5.03
N ASN A 176 18.30 16.03 -3.88
CA ASN A 176 19.20 16.38 -2.77
C ASN A 176 20.56 15.66 -2.84
N GLY A 177 20.73 14.71 -3.77
CA GLY A 177 21.96 13.91 -3.89
C GLY A 177 22.11 12.82 -2.82
N ASP A 178 21.00 12.45 -2.18
CA ASP A 178 20.94 11.36 -1.21
C ASP A 178 21.28 10.02 -1.85
N ASP A 179 22.01 9.18 -1.10
CA ASP A 179 22.18 7.77 -1.43
C ASP A 179 20.81 7.08 -1.32
N ILE A 180 20.34 6.53 -2.44
CA ILE A 180 18.98 5.98 -2.55
C ILE A 180 18.82 4.82 -1.59
N CYS A 181 19.67 3.80 -1.63
CA CYS A 181 19.55 2.70 -0.68
C CYS A 181 20.02 3.11 0.72
N GLY A 182 20.92 4.10 0.81
CA GLY A 182 21.54 4.52 2.05
C GLY A 182 22.45 3.43 2.64
N SER A 183 23.09 3.75 3.77
CA SER A 183 23.92 2.78 4.47
C SER A 183 23.08 1.81 5.30
N VAL A 184 23.30 0.50 5.13
CA VAL A 184 22.68 -0.53 5.96
C VAL A 184 23.17 -0.43 7.41
N ASN A 185 22.24 -0.27 8.35
CA ASN A 185 22.54 -0.36 9.79
C ASN A 185 22.46 -1.81 10.26
N TYR A 186 23.58 -2.54 10.10
CA TYR A 186 23.66 -3.94 10.51
C TYR A 186 23.46 -4.16 12.01
N ALA A 187 23.79 -3.20 12.87
CA ALA A 187 23.56 -3.33 14.30
C ALA A 187 22.05 -3.35 14.64
N ALA A 188 21.27 -2.47 14.00
CA ALA A 188 19.81 -2.45 14.15
C ALA A 188 19.17 -3.73 13.59
N LEU A 189 19.63 -4.20 12.42
CA LEU A 189 19.17 -5.48 11.84
C LEU A 189 19.52 -6.66 12.74
N GLY A 190 20.76 -6.74 13.22
CA GLY A 190 21.21 -7.83 14.09
C GLY A 190 20.35 -7.91 15.35
N ALA A 191 20.05 -6.77 15.99
CA ALA A 191 19.16 -6.71 17.14
C ALA A 191 17.74 -7.20 16.84
N LEU A 192 17.21 -6.88 15.64
CA LEU A 192 15.88 -7.32 15.20
C LEU A 192 15.84 -8.83 14.86
N THR A 193 16.94 -9.35 14.34
CA THR A 193 17.07 -10.73 13.82
C THR A 193 17.81 -11.66 14.79
N ALA A 194 17.80 -11.33 16.09
CA ALA A 194 18.59 -11.98 17.13
C ALA A 194 18.05 -13.36 17.57
N ASP A 195 17.79 -14.26 16.61
CA ASP A 195 17.25 -15.59 16.85
C ASP A 195 17.78 -16.66 15.86
N GLU A 196 17.56 -17.93 16.23
CA GLU A 196 18.03 -19.08 15.46
C GLU A 196 17.38 -19.21 14.07
N SER A 197 16.11 -18.83 13.93
CA SER A 197 15.37 -18.89 12.65
C SER A 197 15.88 -17.84 11.68
N SER A 198 16.09 -16.61 12.16
CA SER A 198 16.71 -15.54 11.36
C SER A 198 18.11 -15.92 10.87
N LEU A 199 18.92 -16.56 11.73
CA LEU A 199 20.25 -17.06 11.36
C LEU A 199 20.16 -18.14 10.27
N GLU A 200 19.22 -19.08 10.38
CA GLU A 200 19.02 -20.13 9.38
C GLU A 200 18.57 -19.57 8.01
N ILE A 201 17.65 -18.60 8.01
CA ILE A 201 17.16 -17.93 6.79
C ILE A 201 18.28 -17.13 6.13
N ALA A 202 19.04 -16.34 6.90
CA ALA A 202 20.17 -15.58 6.39
C ALA A 202 21.25 -16.50 5.81
N GLU A 203 21.59 -17.58 6.50
CA GLU A 203 22.56 -18.56 6.01
C GLU A 203 22.08 -19.28 4.74
N THR A 204 20.79 -19.59 4.65
CA THR A 204 20.18 -20.17 3.46
C THR A 204 20.27 -19.22 2.27
N ALA A 205 19.91 -17.95 2.46
CA ALA A 205 20.00 -16.94 1.43
C ALA A 205 21.46 -16.71 0.97
N ARG A 206 22.42 -16.70 1.92
CA ARG A 206 23.86 -16.62 1.62
C ARG A 206 24.29 -17.77 0.70
N GLN A 207 23.98 -19.02 1.06
CA GLN A 207 24.33 -20.20 0.26
C GLN A 207 23.61 -20.20 -1.11
N TYR A 208 22.39 -19.68 -1.18
CA TYR A 208 21.67 -19.48 -2.44
C TYR A 208 22.44 -18.53 -3.36
N PHE A 209 22.82 -17.33 -2.89
CA PHE A 209 23.56 -16.36 -3.69
C PHE A 209 24.93 -16.89 -4.13
N GLU A 210 25.63 -17.64 -3.27
CA GLU A 210 26.88 -18.31 -3.65
C GLU A 210 26.69 -19.36 -4.74
N PHE A 211 25.60 -20.13 -4.66
CA PHE A 211 25.26 -21.11 -5.69
C PHE A 211 24.93 -20.43 -7.02
N VAL A 212 24.12 -19.36 -7.01
CA VAL A 212 23.80 -18.61 -8.24
C VAL A 212 25.07 -17.98 -8.81
N ALA A 213 25.93 -17.39 -7.97
CA ALA A 213 27.21 -16.83 -8.38
C ALA A 213 28.16 -17.88 -9.01
N ALA A 214 28.15 -19.11 -8.48
CA ALA A 214 28.97 -20.22 -8.99
C ALA A 214 28.49 -20.75 -10.35
N ASN A 215 27.19 -20.67 -10.62
CA ASN A 215 26.57 -21.09 -11.89
C ASN A 215 26.46 -19.95 -12.92
N THR A 216 26.79 -18.73 -12.54
CA THR A 216 26.79 -17.55 -13.43
C THR A 216 28.17 -17.34 -14.04
N ASP A 217 28.21 -16.91 -15.30
CA ASP A 217 29.47 -16.60 -15.98
C ASP A 217 30.32 -15.60 -15.16
N PRO A 218 31.66 -15.78 -15.09
CA PRO A 218 32.51 -14.97 -14.21
C PRO A 218 32.42 -13.45 -14.42
N GLY A 219 32.05 -12.99 -15.62
CA GLY A 219 31.86 -11.57 -15.93
C GLY A 219 30.54 -10.98 -15.42
N ASN A 220 29.58 -11.83 -15.04
CA ASN A 220 28.21 -11.45 -14.70
C ASN A 220 27.83 -11.76 -13.24
N ARG A 221 28.65 -12.53 -12.51
CA ARG A 221 28.36 -12.95 -11.12
C ARG A 221 28.57 -11.88 -10.04
N PHE A 222 29.01 -10.67 -10.39
CA PHE A 222 29.41 -9.65 -9.41
C PHE A 222 28.25 -9.23 -8.49
N ASN A 223 27.04 -9.13 -9.03
CA ASN A 223 25.81 -8.85 -8.30
C ASN A 223 25.54 -9.90 -7.21
N GLU A 224 25.62 -11.18 -7.57
CA GLU A 224 25.37 -12.29 -6.64
C GLU A 224 26.46 -12.39 -5.55
N VAL A 225 27.71 -12.08 -5.89
CA VAL A 225 28.79 -11.97 -4.90
C VAL A 225 28.51 -10.84 -3.91
N ALA A 226 28.13 -9.66 -4.40
CA ALA A 226 27.83 -8.51 -3.54
C ALA A 226 26.63 -8.78 -2.60
N ARG A 227 25.59 -9.46 -3.11
CA ARG A 227 24.46 -9.95 -2.30
C ARG A 227 24.92 -10.90 -1.20
N GLY A 228 25.73 -11.90 -1.55
CA GLY A 228 26.31 -12.83 -0.59
C GLY A 228 27.11 -12.12 0.50
N GLU A 229 27.95 -11.15 0.14
CA GLU A 229 28.73 -10.33 1.09
C GLU A 229 27.82 -9.50 2.01
N ALA A 230 26.76 -8.90 1.48
CA ALA A 230 25.79 -8.16 2.29
C ALA A 230 25.08 -9.07 3.31
N VAL A 231 24.75 -10.31 2.93
CA VAL A 231 24.15 -11.30 3.84
C VAL A 231 25.17 -11.82 4.86
N VAL A 232 26.45 -11.94 4.51
CA VAL A 232 27.50 -12.27 5.49
C VAL A 232 27.54 -11.23 6.62
N ASN A 233 27.47 -9.94 6.29
CA ASN A 233 27.42 -8.89 7.31
C ASN A 233 26.16 -8.98 8.20
N LEU A 234 25.01 -9.41 7.64
CA LEU A 234 23.81 -9.68 8.42
C LEU A 234 24.01 -10.88 9.36
N VAL A 235 24.57 -11.99 8.87
CA VAL A 235 24.88 -13.17 9.68
C VAL A 235 25.83 -12.82 10.82
N ASP A 236 26.89 -12.06 10.55
CA ASP A 236 27.83 -11.60 11.57
C ASP A 236 27.13 -10.73 12.62
N ALA A 237 26.24 -9.82 12.20
CA ALA A 237 25.46 -8.98 13.11
C ALA A 237 24.49 -9.78 14.00
N ILE A 238 23.89 -10.87 13.48
CA ILE A 238 23.06 -11.80 14.26
C ILE A 238 23.90 -12.51 15.33
N LEU A 239 25.06 -13.04 14.92
CA LEU A 239 25.98 -13.75 15.84
C LEU A 239 26.53 -12.81 16.93
N GLU A 240 26.75 -11.53 16.62
CA GLU A 240 27.16 -10.51 17.59
C GLU A 240 26.11 -10.28 18.70
N GLN A 241 24.84 -10.59 18.47
CA GLN A 241 23.79 -10.57 19.51
C GLN A 241 23.87 -11.78 20.46
N GLY A 242 24.79 -12.72 20.23
CA GLY A 242 24.99 -13.90 21.07
C GLY A 242 24.14 -15.10 20.68
N VAL A 243 23.54 -15.11 19.48
CA VAL A 243 22.87 -16.28 18.90
C VAL A 243 23.91 -17.40 18.75
N ALA A 244 23.53 -18.63 19.10
CA ALA A 244 24.41 -19.78 18.94
C ALA A 244 24.71 -20.03 17.46
N ASP A 245 25.97 -20.24 17.10
CA ASP A 245 26.34 -20.59 15.72
C ASP A 245 25.93 -22.03 15.42
N ILE A 246 24.70 -22.19 14.95
CA ILE A 246 24.08 -23.47 14.55
C ILE A 246 23.94 -23.59 13.03
N ARG A 247 24.65 -22.75 12.27
CA ARG A 247 24.50 -22.65 10.82
C ARG A 247 24.71 -24.01 10.13
N PRO A 248 23.81 -24.41 9.21
CA PRO A 248 23.96 -25.65 8.46
C PRO A 248 25.17 -25.59 7.51
N THR A 249 25.96 -26.66 7.47
CA THR A 249 27.12 -26.74 6.55
C THR A 249 26.70 -26.76 5.07
N LEU A 250 25.50 -27.26 4.78
CA LEU A 250 24.93 -27.30 3.44
C LEU A 250 23.41 -27.17 3.54
N VAL A 251 22.85 -26.23 2.80
CA VAL A 251 21.39 -26.06 2.66
C VAL A 251 20.94 -26.69 1.35
N MET A 252 19.80 -27.39 1.38
CA MET A 252 19.13 -27.81 0.15
C MET A 252 18.43 -26.61 -0.46
N LEU A 253 18.88 -26.21 -1.64
CA LEU A 253 18.31 -25.05 -2.32
C LEU A 253 16.88 -25.35 -2.79
N PRO A 254 16.00 -24.35 -2.79
CA PRO A 254 14.65 -24.45 -3.34
C PRO A 254 14.71 -24.93 -4.80
N GLU A 255 13.86 -25.91 -5.16
CA GLU A 255 13.71 -26.33 -6.55
C GLU A 255 12.85 -25.35 -7.37
N ASP A 256 12.06 -24.53 -6.69
CA ASP A 256 11.21 -23.52 -7.32
C ASP A 256 12.07 -22.33 -7.80
N PRO A 257 12.17 -22.08 -9.11
CA PRO A 257 12.93 -20.95 -9.63
C PRO A 257 12.34 -19.59 -9.21
N LEU A 258 11.09 -19.55 -8.75
CA LEU A 258 10.48 -18.34 -8.24
C LEU A 258 10.97 -18.03 -6.82
N PHE A 259 11.33 -19.02 -6.00
CA PHE A 259 11.74 -18.83 -4.61
C PHE A 259 13.24 -18.52 -4.52
N THR A 260 13.58 -17.24 -4.49
CA THR A 260 14.96 -16.76 -4.48
C THR A 260 15.46 -16.45 -3.07
N GLY A 261 16.78 -16.45 -2.86
CA GLY A 261 17.38 -16.01 -1.60
C GLY A 261 16.99 -14.59 -1.21
N TYR A 262 16.70 -13.72 -2.18
CA TYR A 262 16.15 -12.40 -1.91
C TYR A 262 14.75 -12.49 -1.29
N GLN A 263 13.83 -13.23 -1.91
CA GLN A 263 12.44 -13.31 -1.45
C GLN A 263 12.36 -13.88 -0.03
N MET A 264 13.18 -14.89 0.26
CA MET A 264 13.29 -15.44 1.62
C MET A 264 13.64 -14.38 2.66
N LEU A 265 14.63 -13.54 2.36
CA LEU A 265 15.04 -12.45 3.25
C LEU A 265 13.97 -11.38 3.33
N ALA A 266 13.37 -11.00 2.19
CA ALA A 266 12.36 -9.98 2.13
C ALA A 266 11.11 -10.36 2.94
N ASP A 267 10.55 -11.55 2.71
CA ASP A 267 9.39 -12.05 3.44
C ASP A 267 9.65 -12.08 4.95
N HIS A 268 10.81 -12.61 5.34
CA HIS A 268 11.20 -12.71 6.75
C HIS A 268 11.38 -11.34 7.42
N LEU A 269 12.10 -10.43 6.77
CA LEU A 269 12.37 -9.10 7.32
C LEU A 269 11.11 -8.23 7.38
N ILE A 270 10.18 -8.38 6.43
CA ILE A 270 8.89 -7.67 6.47
C ILE A 270 8.01 -8.20 7.60
N VAL A 271 7.98 -9.51 7.87
CA VAL A 271 7.27 -10.05 9.03
C VAL A 271 7.84 -9.47 10.33
N LEU A 272 9.17 -9.36 10.45
CA LEU A 272 9.81 -8.75 11.61
C LEU A 272 9.53 -7.24 11.77
N ALA A 273 8.99 -6.58 10.74
CA ALA A 273 8.66 -5.16 10.83
C ALA A 273 7.54 -4.86 11.83
N ASP A 274 6.72 -5.86 12.20
CA ASP A 274 5.64 -5.74 13.19
C ASP A 274 6.14 -5.28 14.57
N ASP A 275 7.32 -5.78 14.95
CA ASP A 275 7.99 -5.46 16.22
C ASP A 275 9.09 -4.39 16.07
N ALA A 276 9.31 -3.88 14.85
CA ALA A 276 10.43 -3.01 14.53
C ALA A 276 10.11 -1.53 14.80
N ASP A 277 11.05 -0.81 15.41
CA ASP A 277 11.01 0.65 15.46
C ASP A 277 11.39 1.29 14.10
N ALA A 278 11.27 2.62 13.99
CA ALA A 278 11.57 3.33 12.75
C ALA A 278 13.05 3.22 12.31
N GLU A 279 13.99 3.02 13.23
CA GLU A 279 15.40 2.80 12.89
C GLU A 279 15.59 1.40 12.28
N GLN A 280 14.98 0.38 12.89
CA GLN A 280 14.99 -0.99 12.41
C GLN A 280 14.26 -1.14 11.07
N ARG A 281 13.09 -0.50 10.89
CA ARG A 281 12.37 -0.47 9.60
C ARG A 281 13.22 0.17 8.50
N ARG A 282 13.92 1.28 8.80
CA ARG A 282 14.87 1.88 7.85
C ARG A 282 16.01 0.92 7.51
N ALA A 283 16.53 0.19 8.49
CA ALA A 283 17.58 -0.79 8.27
C ALA A 283 17.14 -1.95 7.36
N ILE A 284 15.89 -2.43 7.52
CA ILE A 284 15.25 -3.40 6.62
C ILE A 284 15.20 -2.85 5.20
N VAL A 285 14.63 -1.65 5.01
CA VAL A 285 14.48 -1.01 3.69
C VAL A 285 15.82 -0.81 3.01
N SER A 286 16.82 -0.29 3.71
CA SER A 286 18.18 -0.09 3.18
C SER A 286 18.83 -1.41 2.79
N PHE A 287 18.69 -2.46 3.59
CA PHE A 287 19.24 -3.78 3.28
C PHE A 287 18.58 -4.39 2.04
N MET A 288 17.24 -4.41 1.99
CA MET A 288 16.48 -4.91 0.84
C MET A 288 16.85 -4.15 -0.45
N CYS A 289 16.96 -2.83 -0.38
CA CYS A 289 17.43 -2.02 -1.51
C CYS A 289 18.85 -2.39 -1.93
N THR A 290 19.78 -2.53 -0.97
CA THR A 290 21.19 -2.87 -1.23
C THR A 290 21.35 -4.23 -1.91
N ILE A 291 20.54 -5.22 -1.53
CA ILE A 291 20.58 -6.56 -2.14
C ILE A 291 19.65 -6.68 -3.36
N SER A 292 18.94 -5.63 -3.76
CA SER A 292 18.19 -5.61 -5.02
C SER A 292 19.15 -5.41 -6.20
N THR A 293 18.90 -6.05 -7.35
CA THR A 293 19.74 -5.90 -8.54
C THR A 293 18.92 -5.49 -9.77
N PRO A 294 19.37 -4.47 -10.52
CA PRO A 294 18.74 -4.09 -11.77
C PRO A 294 18.69 -5.25 -12.76
N GLY A 295 17.52 -5.52 -13.34
CA GLY A 295 17.31 -6.60 -14.29
C GLY A 295 16.90 -7.94 -13.66
N ASP A 296 16.74 -8.03 -12.34
CA ASP A 296 16.01 -9.14 -11.77
C ASP A 296 14.56 -9.12 -12.27
N ALA A 297 14.01 -10.30 -12.59
CA ALA A 297 12.57 -10.52 -12.71
C ALA A 297 11.80 -10.18 -11.43
N ALA A 298 12.51 -9.80 -10.37
CA ALA A 298 11.96 -9.45 -9.10
C ALA A 298 11.09 -8.19 -9.14
N LEU A 299 11.29 -7.26 -10.09
CA LEU A 299 10.31 -6.18 -10.33
C LEU A 299 8.93 -6.68 -10.79
N ASP A 300 8.83 -7.89 -11.35
CA ASP A 300 7.55 -8.57 -11.62
C ASP A 300 6.94 -9.21 -10.35
N VAL A 301 7.72 -9.35 -9.26
CA VAL A 301 7.31 -9.91 -7.96
C VAL A 301 7.04 -8.81 -6.91
N TYR A 302 7.62 -7.61 -7.09
CA TYR A 302 7.48 -6.47 -6.17
C TYR A 302 6.28 -5.51 -6.35
N PRO A 303 5.31 -5.69 -7.29
CA PRO A 303 4.26 -4.69 -7.45
C PRO A 303 3.21 -4.72 -6.32
N THR A 304 3.38 -5.57 -5.31
CA THR A 304 2.43 -5.73 -4.21
C THR A 304 3.06 -5.21 -2.91
N ALA A 305 2.28 -4.47 -2.11
CA ALA A 305 2.40 -4.67 -0.67
C ALA A 305 2.25 -6.18 -0.44
N PHE A 306 3.25 -6.86 0.12
CA PHE A 306 3.44 -8.31 0.01
C PHE A 306 2.11 -9.12 0.00
N PRO A 307 1.98 -10.13 -0.90
CA PRO A 307 0.73 -10.85 -1.11
C PRO A 307 0.28 -11.52 0.20
N GLY A 308 -0.80 -10.99 0.79
CA GLY A 308 -1.32 -11.44 2.07
C GLY A 308 -1.82 -10.31 2.97
N ILE A 309 -1.32 -9.08 2.77
CA ILE A 309 -1.74 -7.90 3.54
C ILE A 309 -2.75 -7.10 2.70
N THR A 310 -4.01 -7.52 2.71
CA THR A 310 -5.12 -6.73 2.14
C THR A 310 -5.74 -5.86 3.23
N ALA A 311 -6.04 -4.59 2.92
CA ALA A 311 -6.75 -3.67 3.80
C ALA A 311 -8.14 -4.17 4.29
N GLU A 312 -8.65 -5.28 3.72
CA GLU A 312 -9.91 -5.93 4.12
C GLU A 312 -9.90 -6.50 5.55
N GLU A 313 -8.76 -6.63 6.23
CA GLU A 313 -8.71 -7.02 7.66
C GLU A 313 -8.93 -5.85 8.64
N PHE A 314 -9.12 -4.61 8.16
CA PHE A 314 -9.17 -3.42 9.00
C PHE A 314 -10.49 -2.62 8.93
N THR A 315 -11.57 -3.23 8.44
CA THR A 315 -12.92 -2.66 8.54
C THR A 315 -13.75 -3.41 9.59
N ASP A 316 -13.56 -3.10 10.86
CA ASP A 316 -14.56 -3.32 11.92
C ASP A 316 -14.59 -2.13 12.89
#